data_AF-A0A7X8Z9T0-F1
#
_entry.id   AF-A0A7X8Z9T0-F1
#
_cell.length_a   1.000
_cell.length_b   1.000
_cell.length_c   1.000
_cell.angle_alpha   90.00
_cell.angle_beta   90.00
_cell.angle_gamma   90.00
#
_symmetry.space_group_name_H-M   'P 1'
#
loop_
_entity.id
_entity.type
_entity.pdbx_description
1 polymer ?
#
loop_
_entity_poly.entity_id
_entity_poly.type
_entity_poly.pdbx_seq_one_letter_code
_entity_poly.pdbx_strand_id
1 'polypeptide(L)'
;MEFNDQLAMAPVEFAANLHARYSKIHVVVVDTSNGKGQDAVVTTANIDPIKIKRLYEKVQNIKHGEGQADSDAADIKENRLGIGDYRNMTPSEVLLKYGEDAIKQLENLITIFKKNADKYPINTVKIEEIKAAIEAYRKGELKQGKPKTMPAPTTLFFERKINPNEKRKNGSGEYPVTTLQIDYNPRMRYCWTVLMENGWGEIDSRPNGGIFIKKGSYKEEKETKVVVENEAFREIVRQINDYIFQKEILFMSQLQKQLADYEEKKRQEWANK
;
A
#
# COMPACT_ATOMS: atom_id res chain seq x y z
N MET A 1 -8.01 -1.84 -10.26
CA MET A 1 -8.16 -2.69 -9.07
C MET A 1 -9.54 -2.46 -8.53
N GLU A 2 -10.30 -3.52 -8.33
CA GLU A 2 -11.69 -3.47 -7.92
C GLU A 2 -11.90 -4.32 -6.66
N PHE A 3 -12.85 -3.90 -5.83
CA PHE A 3 -13.24 -4.59 -4.61
C PHE A 3 -14.73 -4.90 -4.69
N ASN A 4 -15.05 -6.18 -4.71
CA ASN A 4 -16.42 -6.68 -4.77
C ASN A 4 -16.76 -7.31 -3.43
N ASP A 5 -17.87 -6.89 -2.82
CA ASP A 5 -18.27 -7.45 -1.54
C ASP A 5 -19.02 -8.77 -1.72
N GLN A 6 -18.64 -9.76 -0.93
CA GLN A 6 -19.38 -11.01 -0.77
C GLN A 6 -19.66 -11.20 0.72
N LEU A 7 -20.02 -10.09 1.38
CA LEU A 7 -20.34 -10.05 2.80
C LEU A 7 -21.74 -10.63 3.00
N ALA A 8 -21.83 -11.58 3.93
CA ALA A 8 -23.09 -12.14 4.38
C ALA A 8 -23.17 -12.06 5.92
N MET A 9 -24.37 -11.81 6.40
CA MET A 9 -24.68 -11.86 7.83
C MET A 9 -24.58 -13.30 8.33
N ALA A 10 -24.09 -13.49 9.56
CA ALA A 10 -24.12 -14.82 10.17
C ALA A 10 -25.55 -15.33 10.36
N PRO A 11 -25.78 -16.65 10.29
CA PRO A 11 -27.03 -17.26 10.74
C PRO A 11 -27.30 -16.95 12.21
N VAL A 12 -28.58 -16.88 12.60
CA VAL A 12 -29.00 -16.53 13.98
C VAL A 12 -28.43 -17.48 15.03
N GLU A 13 -28.25 -18.76 14.69
CA GLU A 13 -27.66 -19.78 15.55
C GLU A 13 -26.18 -19.49 15.89
N PHE A 14 -25.53 -18.66 15.08
CA PHE A 14 -24.14 -18.23 15.25
C PHE A 14 -24.02 -16.73 15.50
N ALA A 15 -25.05 -16.10 16.07
CA ALA A 15 -25.14 -14.65 16.25
C ALA A 15 -24.00 -14.01 17.09
N ALA A 16 -23.17 -14.82 17.75
CA ALA A 16 -21.90 -14.38 18.34
C ALA A 16 -20.90 -13.85 17.28
N ASN A 17 -21.09 -14.21 16.00
CA ASN A 17 -20.35 -13.66 14.88
C ASN A 17 -21.26 -12.74 14.07
N LEU A 18 -20.73 -11.63 13.57
CA LEU A 18 -21.49 -10.72 12.73
C LEU A 18 -21.49 -11.15 11.26
N HIS A 19 -20.36 -11.66 10.80
CA HIS A 19 -20.16 -12.15 9.43
C HIS A 19 -20.34 -13.67 9.37
N ALA A 20 -20.98 -14.16 8.31
CA ALA A 20 -20.97 -15.58 7.98
C ALA A 20 -19.55 -16.08 7.71
N ARG A 21 -19.31 -17.38 7.89
CA ARG A 21 -17.99 -18.01 7.71
C ARG A 21 -17.39 -17.83 6.31
N TYR A 22 -18.21 -17.61 5.29
CA TYR A 22 -17.79 -17.45 3.91
C TYR A 22 -17.72 -15.98 3.46
N SER A 23 -18.01 -15.04 4.36
CA SER A 23 -17.93 -13.60 4.07
C SER A 23 -16.51 -13.20 3.72
N LYS A 24 -16.38 -12.46 2.62
CA LYS A 24 -15.09 -12.01 2.11
C LYS A 24 -15.24 -10.75 1.27
N ILE A 25 -14.14 -10.03 1.17
CA ILE A 25 -13.92 -8.98 0.17
C ILE A 25 -13.15 -9.62 -0.98
N HIS A 26 -13.75 -9.61 -2.15
CA HIS A 26 -13.17 -10.14 -3.38
C HIS A 26 -12.39 -9.03 -4.09
N VAL A 27 -11.08 -9.16 -4.13
CA VAL A 27 -10.17 -8.22 -4.79
C VAL A 27 -9.89 -8.72 -6.20
N VAL A 28 -10.01 -7.84 -7.18
CA VAL A 28 -9.71 -8.13 -8.59
C VAL A 28 -8.69 -7.12 -9.10
N VAL A 29 -7.63 -7.63 -9.73
CA VAL A 29 -6.67 -6.79 -10.46
C VAL A 29 -6.64 -7.29 -11.89
N VAL A 30 -6.75 -6.34 -12.81
CA VAL A 30 -6.71 -6.59 -14.25
C VAL A 30 -5.51 -5.82 -14.79
N ASP A 31 -4.57 -6.54 -15.38
CA ASP A 31 -3.46 -5.99 -16.13
C ASP A 31 -3.78 -6.09 -17.62
N THR A 32 -3.83 -4.93 -18.29
CA THR A 32 -4.12 -4.81 -19.72
C THR A 32 -2.89 -4.46 -20.56
N SER A 33 -1.69 -4.56 -19.98
CA SER A 33 -0.42 -4.29 -20.66
C SER A 33 -0.21 -5.17 -21.91
N ASN A 34 -0.68 -6.42 -21.86
CA ASN A 34 -0.61 -7.37 -22.99
C ASN A 34 -1.82 -7.32 -23.93
N GLY A 35 -2.83 -6.48 -23.65
CA GLY A 35 -4.07 -6.39 -24.42
C GLY A 35 -5.32 -6.32 -23.55
N LYS A 36 -6.50 -6.27 -24.20
CA LYS A 36 -7.81 -6.23 -23.53
C LYS A 36 -8.56 -7.54 -23.75
N GLY A 37 -9.55 -7.83 -22.91
CA GLY A 37 -10.38 -9.02 -23.07
C GLY A 37 -9.62 -10.29 -22.69
N GLN A 38 -9.45 -11.22 -23.63
CA GLN A 38 -8.80 -12.50 -23.38
C GLN A 38 -7.28 -12.36 -23.13
N ASP A 39 -6.67 -11.29 -23.63
CA ASP A 39 -5.24 -11.02 -23.46
C ASP A 39 -4.91 -10.32 -22.13
N ALA A 40 -5.94 -9.89 -21.39
CA ALA A 40 -5.74 -9.26 -20.09
C ALA A 40 -5.42 -10.32 -19.02
N VAL A 41 -4.41 -10.04 -18.20
CA VAL A 41 -4.09 -10.89 -17.06
C VAL A 41 -4.98 -10.47 -15.89
N VAL A 42 -5.87 -11.37 -15.49
CA VAL A 42 -6.77 -11.16 -14.35
C VAL A 42 -6.33 -12.05 -13.20
N THR A 43 -6.07 -11.44 -12.06
CA THR A 43 -5.85 -12.14 -10.79
C THR A 43 -6.93 -11.75 -9.81
N THR A 44 -7.19 -12.64 -8.84
CA THR A 44 -8.18 -12.41 -7.79
C THR A 44 -7.72 -12.93 -6.44
N ALA A 45 -8.20 -12.30 -5.36
CA ALA A 45 -7.98 -12.78 -3.99
C ALA A 45 -9.23 -12.58 -3.14
N ASN A 46 -9.42 -13.46 -2.17
CA ASN A 46 -10.52 -13.38 -1.20
C ASN A 46 -9.97 -13.09 0.19
N ILE A 47 -10.25 -11.90 0.69
CA ILE A 47 -9.73 -11.40 1.95
C ILE A 47 -10.85 -11.34 2.99
N ASP A 48 -10.53 -11.73 4.22
CA ASP A 48 -11.46 -11.63 5.34
C ASP A 48 -11.72 -10.14 5.66
N PRO A 49 -12.97 -9.71 5.93
CA PRO A 49 -13.27 -8.31 6.24
C PRO A 49 -12.44 -7.77 7.41
N ILE A 50 -12.18 -8.59 8.43
CA ILE A 50 -11.37 -8.20 9.60
C ILE A 50 -9.93 -7.90 9.19
N LYS A 51 -9.40 -8.64 8.20
CA LYS A 51 -8.04 -8.42 7.69
C LYS A 51 -7.92 -7.10 6.92
N ILE A 52 -8.98 -6.70 6.21
CA ILE A 52 -9.03 -5.38 5.57
C ILE A 52 -9.06 -4.25 6.60
N LYS A 53 -9.86 -4.39 7.67
CA LYS A 53 -9.88 -3.39 8.77
C LYS A 53 -8.49 -3.23 9.41
N ARG A 54 -7.78 -4.34 9.65
CA ARG A 54 -6.38 -4.30 10.15
C ARG A 54 -5.40 -3.67 9.16
N LEU A 55 -5.57 -3.92 7.86
CA LEU A 55 -4.78 -3.25 6.83
C LEU A 55 -5.03 -1.74 6.86
N TYR A 56 -6.29 -1.31 6.95
CA TYR A 56 -6.64 0.11 7.07
C TYR A 56 -5.95 0.78 8.26
N GLU A 57 -5.99 0.18 9.45
CA GLU A 57 -5.31 0.70 10.64
C GLU A 57 -3.79 0.85 10.41
N LYS A 58 -3.14 -0.14 9.80
CA LYS A 58 -1.70 -0.06 9.47
C LYS A 58 -1.41 1.07 8.49
N VAL A 59 -2.23 1.21 7.46
CA VAL A 59 -2.07 2.25 6.42
C VAL A 59 -2.27 3.64 7.01
N GLN A 60 -3.31 3.84 7.83
CA GLN A 60 -3.59 5.11 8.50
C GLN A 60 -2.43 5.58 9.37
N ASN A 61 -1.81 4.67 10.13
CA ASN A 61 -0.72 5.00 11.05
C ASN A 61 0.61 5.35 10.37
N ILE A 62 0.75 5.10 9.08
CA ILE A 62 1.96 5.46 8.34
C ILE A 62 1.97 6.96 8.05
N LYS A 63 3.06 7.63 8.40
CA LYS A 63 3.33 9.01 7.97
C LYS A 63 4.22 8.96 6.74
N HIS A 64 3.66 9.25 5.58
CA HIS A 64 4.43 9.32 4.33
C HIS A 64 5.06 10.71 4.21
N GLY A 65 6.38 10.76 4.08
CA GLY A 65 7.07 11.97 3.60
C GLY A 65 7.09 11.92 2.07
N GLU A 66 6.91 13.06 1.42
CA GLU A 66 6.97 13.13 -0.05
C GLU A 66 8.33 12.59 -0.52
N GLY A 67 8.30 11.60 -1.43
CA GLY A 67 9.50 10.94 -1.92
C GLY A 67 10.39 11.87 -2.75
N GLN A 68 11.41 12.45 -2.10
CA GLN A 68 12.76 12.63 -2.62
C GLN A 68 13.71 12.43 -1.43
N ALA A 69 14.82 11.73 -1.66
CA ALA A 69 15.81 11.53 -0.62
C ALA A 69 16.42 12.88 -0.23
N ASP A 70 15.93 13.49 0.84
CA ASP A 70 16.63 14.58 1.51
C ASP A 70 17.90 14.00 2.14
N SER A 71 19.01 14.07 1.42
CA SER A 71 20.21 14.53 2.09
C SER A 71 19.99 16.00 2.40
N ASP A 72 19.39 16.30 3.55
CA ASP A 72 19.56 17.61 4.18
C ASP A 72 21.05 17.71 4.48
N ALA A 73 21.85 18.14 3.49
CA ALA A 73 23.30 18.16 3.60
C ALA A 73 23.78 19.25 4.57
N ALA A 74 22.86 19.99 5.17
CA ALA A 74 22.97 20.69 6.43
C ALA A 74 21.53 20.78 6.99
N ASP A 75 21.33 21.12 8.28
CA ASP A 75 20.00 21.45 8.84
C ASP A 75 19.38 22.74 8.20
N ILE A 76 19.76 23.07 6.97
CA ILE A 76 19.37 24.23 6.19
C ILE A 76 18.35 23.76 5.17
N LYS A 77 17.13 24.29 5.26
CA LYS A 77 16.06 24.01 4.30
C LYS A 77 16.37 24.74 2.99
N GLU A 78 16.75 23.99 1.96
CA GLU A 78 17.10 24.51 0.63
C GLU A 78 16.26 23.84 -0.47
N ASN A 79 15.95 24.57 -1.53
CA ASN A 79 15.36 23.96 -2.72
C ASN A 79 16.43 23.28 -3.58
N ARG A 80 16.06 22.15 -4.19
CA ARG A 80 16.90 21.49 -5.19
C ARG A 80 17.01 22.33 -6.47
N LEU A 81 18.19 22.31 -7.07
CA LEU A 81 18.49 22.96 -8.34
C LEU A 81 17.75 22.26 -9.47
N GLY A 82 17.01 23.03 -10.26
CA GLY A 82 16.19 22.51 -11.36
C GLY A 82 16.89 22.44 -12.72
N ILE A 83 18.09 23.02 -12.83
CA ILE A 83 18.80 23.23 -14.10
C ILE A 83 20.32 23.07 -13.90
N GLY A 84 21.06 22.85 -14.99
CA GLY A 84 22.52 22.70 -14.99
C GLY A 84 23.00 21.31 -14.57
N ASP A 85 24.31 21.18 -14.39
CA ASP A 85 25.01 19.90 -14.12
C ASP A 85 24.68 19.32 -12.73
N TYR A 86 24.07 20.11 -11.86
CA TYR A 86 23.72 19.75 -10.48
C TYR A 86 22.22 19.58 -10.26
N ARG A 87 21.49 19.24 -11.33
CA ARG A 87 20.05 19.04 -11.26
C ARG A 87 19.69 18.01 -10.18
N ASN A 88 18.64 18.32 -9.42
CA ASN A 88 18.14 17.55 -8.29
C ASN A 88 19.10 17.48 -7.10
N MET A 89 20.11 18.35 -6.99
CA MET A 89 20.89 18.53 -5.77
C MET A 89 20.59 19.89 -5.12
N THR A 90 20.71 20.01 -3.80
CA THR A 90 20.70 21.32 -3.12
C THR A 90 22.06 22.01 -3.26
N PRO A 91 22.13 23.34 -3.15
CA PRO A 91 23.41 24.07 -3.16
C PRO A 91 24.41 23.53 -2.12
N SER A 92 23.96 23.20 -0.89
CA SER A 92 24.83 22.61 0.14
C SER A 92 25.32 21.20 -0.22
N GLU A 93 24.46 20.35 -0.80
CA GLU A 93 24.86 19.02 -1.29
C GLU A 93 25.96 19.12 -2.36
N VAL A 94 25.83 20.09 -3.27
CA VAL A 94 26.80 20.33 -4.35
C VAL A 94 28.15 20.74 -3.79
N LEU A 95 28.18 21.71 -2.87
CA LEU A 95 29.40 22.23 -2.28
C LEU A 95 30.13 21.17 -1.44
N LEU A 96 29.39 20.38 -0.66
CA LEU A 96 29.98 19.28 0.12
C LEU A 96 30.55 18.15 -0.76
N LYS A 97 30.01 17.95 -1.96
CA LYS A 97 30.44 16.87 -2.86
C LYS A 97 31.58 17.29 -3.80
N TYR A 98 31.52 18.51 -4.33
CA TYR A 98 32.40 18.98 -5.40
C TYR A 98 33.31 20.14 -4.97
N GLY A 99 33.14 20.65 -3.76
CA GLY A 99 34.01 21.64 -3.16
C GLY A 99 34.03 22.98 -3.89
N GLU A 100 35.21 23.64 -3.92
CA GLU A 100 35.37 24.96 -4.52
C GLU A 100 35.06 25.00 -6.03
N ASP A 101 35.29 23.90 -6.75
CA ASP A 101 35.08 23.84 -8.20
C ASP A 101 33.60 24.07 -8.57
N ALA A 102 32.67 23.76 -7.67
CA ALA A 102 31.26 23.98 -7.89
C ALA A 102 30.79 25.42 -7.63
N ILE A 103 31.56 26.25 -6.92
CA ILE A 103 31.17 27.63 -6.59
C ILE A 103 30.91 28.44 -7.86
N LYS A 104 31.82 28.37 -8.85
CA LYS A 104 31.68 29.11 -10.12
C LYS A 104 30.40 28.71 -10.88
N GLN A 105 30.08 27.42 -10.87
CA GLN A 105 28.89 26.92 -11.54
C GLN A 105 27.60 27.34 -10.81
N LEU A 106 27.61 27.37 -9.48
CA LEU A 106 26.51 27.91 -8.68
C LEU A 106 26.32 29.42 -8.87
N GLU A 107 27.41 30.19 -8.96
CA GLU A 107 27.37 31.63 -9.27
C GLU A 107 26.82 31.90 -10.68
N ASN A 108 27.13 31.05 -11.66
CA ASN A 108 26.50 31.10 -12.98
C ASN A 108 24.99 30.87 -12.92
N LEU A 109 24.53 29.92 -12.09
CA LEU A 109 23.10 29.67 -11.87
C LEU A 109 22.38 30.88 -11.25
N ILE A 110 23.01 31.61 -10.33
CA ILE A 110 22.47 32.88 -9.81
C ILE A 110 22.17 33.85 -10.96
N THR A 111 23.09 33.97 -11.92
CA THR A 111 22.92 34.86 -13.07
C THR A 111 21.74 34.45 -13.94
N ILE A 112 21.55 33.15 -14.14
CA ILE A 112 20.42 32.60 -14.91
C ILE A 112 19.09 32.82 -14.17
N PHE A 113 19.05 32.58 -12.86
CA PHE A 113 17.86 32.79 -12.05
C PHE A 113 17.48 34.28 -11.96
N LYS A 114 18.46 35.19 -11.87
CA LYS A 114 18.21 36.64 -11.88
C LYS A 114 17.53 37.11 -13.16
N LYS A 115 17.96 36.61 -14.32
CA LYS A 115 17.36 36.95 -15.63
C LYS A 115 15.88 36.55 -15.74
N ASN A 116 15.45 35.58 -14.94
CA ASN A 116 14.09 35.04 -14.95
C ASN A 116 13.34 35.29 -13.64
N ALA A 117 13.82 36.18 -12.78
CA ALA A 117 13.23 36.42 -11.46
C ALA A 117 11.81 37.00 -11.55
N ASP A 118 11.59 37.93 -12.48
CA ASP A 118 10.28 38.58 -12.69
C ASP A 118 9.19 37.58 -13.14
N LYS A 119 9.59 36.53 -13.86
CA LYS A 119 8.68 35.50 -14.37
C LYS A 119 8.40 34.40 -13.35
N TYR A 120 9.35 34.13 -12.46
CA TYR A 120 9.28 33.03 -11.50
C TYR A 120 9.78 33.52 -10.13
N PRO A 121 8.89 34.00 -9.25
CA PRO A 121 9.26 34.55 -7.94
C PRO A 121 10.08 33.59 -7.05
N ILE A 122 9.91 32.27 -7.24
CA ILE A 122 10.70 31.23 -6.56
C ILE A 122 12.21 31.32 -6.85
N ASN A 123 12.61 31.93 -7.97
CA ASN A 123 14.02 32.11 -8.32
C ASN A 123 14.75 33.03 -7.34
N THR A 124 14.06 34.01 -6.74
CA THR A 124 14.64 34.88 -5.71
C THR A 124 15.04 34.06 -4.48
N VAL A 125 14.18 33.13 -4.06
CA VAL A 125 14.47 32.22 -2.93
C VAL A 125 15.68 31.34 -3.25
N LYS A 126 15.71 30.74 -4.45
CA LYS A 126 16.85 29.91 -4.89
C LYS A 126 18.17 30.67 -4.96
N ILE A 127 18.15 31.94 -5.35
CA ILE A 127 19.36 32.78 -5.38
C ILE A 127 19.90 32.98 -3.96
N GLU A 128 19.04 33.30 -3.00
CA GLU A 128 19.46 33.50 -1.61
C GLU A 128 19.93 32.19 -0.98
N GLU A 129 19.28 31.06 -1.27
CA GLU A 129 19.72 29.73 -0.83
C GLU A 129 21.12 29.39 -1.38
N ILE A 130 21.40 29.64 -2.67
CA ILE A 130 22.73 29.42 -3.25
C ILE A 130 23.80 30.29 -2.56
N LYS A 131 23.50 31.58 -2.32
CA LYS A 131 24.46 32.47 -1.65
C LYS A 131 24.74 32.04 -0.21
N ALA A 132 23.69 31.71 0.54
CA ALA A 132 23.80 31.26 1.92
C ALA A 132 24.64 29.97 2.01
N ALA A 133 24.43 29.02 1.09
CA ALA A 133 25.21 27.79 1.03
C ALA A 133 26.68 28.05 0.71
N ILE A 134 27.00 28.92 -0.26
CA ILE A 134 28.39 29.29 -0.59
C ILE A 134 29.07 29.96 0.60
N GLU A 135 28.37 30.86 1.29
CA GLU A 135 28.90 31.55 2.47
C GLU A 135 29.18 30.56 3.62
N ALA A 136 28.22 29.69 3.93
CA ALA A 136 28.38 28.65 4.93
C ALA A 136 29.52 27.67 4.58
N TYR A 137 29.69 27.34 3.30
CA TYR A 137 30.79 26.49 2.83
C TYR A 137 32.15 27.17 3.04
N ARG A 138 32.28 28.45 2.66
CA ARG A 138 33.51 29.23 2.85
C ARG A 138 33.88 29.40 4.33
N LYS A 139 32.89 29.47 5.22
CA LYS A 139 33.10 29.51 6.68
C LYS A 139 33.38 28.15 7.31
N GLY A 140 33.30 27.06 6.54
CA GLY A 140 33.43 25.69 7.08
C GLY A 140 32.25 25.29 7.98
N GLU A 141 31.11 25.97 7.85
CA GLU A 141 29.91 25.75 8.67
C GLU A 141 28.99 24.67 8.08
N LEU A 142 29.17 24.31 6.79
CA LEU A 142 28.49 23.16 6.20
C LEU A 142 29.00 21.86 6.80
N LYS A 143 28.13 21.16 7.53
CA LYS A 143 28.39 19.83 8.04
C LYS A 143 27.63 18.84 7.20
N GLN A 144 28.30 17.79 6.74
CA GLN A 144 27.63 16.67 6.07
C GLN A 144 26.49 16.17 6.96
N GLY A 145 25.26 16.45 6.53
CA GLY A 145 24.08 15.94 7.23
C GLY A 145 24.17 14.43 7.35
N LYS A 146 23.77 13.90 8.51
CA LYS A 146 23.62 12.44 8.63
C LYS A 146 22.60 12.03 7.56
N PRO A 147 22.90 11.05 6.70
CA PRO A 147 21.87 10.52 5.82
C PRO A 147 20.71 10.10 6.71
N LYS A 148 19.53 10.70 6.52
CA LYS A 148 18.31 10.18 7.16
C LYS A 148 18.23 8.72 6.74
N THR A 149 18.50 7.80 7.67
CA THR A 149 18.25 6.37 7.46
C THR A 149 16.76 6.22 7.27
N MET A 150 16.31 6.34 6.01
CA MET A 150 14.91 6.18 5.69
C MET A 150 14.54 4.70 5.84
N PRO A 151 13.35 4.42 6.40
CA PRO A 151 12.90 3.05 6.62
C PRO A 151 12.99 2.24 5.32
N ALA A 152 13.35 0.97 5.44
CA ALA A 152 13.35 0.06 4.30
C ALA A 152 11.90 -0.15 3.80
N PRO A 153 11.73 -0.51 2.51
CA PRO A 153 10.45 -1.02 2.04
C PRO A 153 9.96 -2.13 2.98
N THR A 154 8.68 -2.08 3.34
CA THR A 154 8.09 -2.98 4.34
C THR A 154 6.83 -3.62 3.77
N THR A 155 6.70 -4.93 3.93
CA THR A 155 5.47 -5.67 3.65
C THR A 155 4.47 -5.48 4.79
N LEU A 156 3.36 -4.80 4.54
CA LEU A 156 2.32 -4.56 5.54
C LEU A 156 1.28 -5.67 5.61
N PHE A 157 1.04 -6.30 4.47
CA PHE A 157 0.10 -7.39 4.33
C PHE A 157 0.69 -8.45 3.42
N PHE A 158 0.64 -9.69 3.87
CA PHE A 158 0.94 -10.86 3.07
C PHE A 158 -0.04 -11.95 3.46
N GLU A 159 -0.73 -12.48 2.47
CA GLU A 159 -1.61 -13.62 2.65
C GLU A 159 -1.51 -14.54 1.45
N ARG A 160 -1.20 -15.81 1.72
CA ARG A 160 -1.25 -16.88 0.73
C ARG A 160 -2.22 -17.95 1.22
N LYS A 161 -3.21 -18.27 0.39
CA LYS A 161 -4.31 -19.18 0.73
C LYS A 161 -4.50 -20.21 -0.36
N ILE A 162 -4.70 -21.46 0.04
CA ILE A 162 -5.18 -22.54 -0.82
C ILE A 162 -6.68 -22.66 -0.72
N ASN A 163 -7.35 -22.89 -1.85
CA ASN A 163 -8.78 -23.14 -1.89
C ASN A 163 -9.04 -24.66 -2.02
N PRO A 164 -9.43 -25.34 -0.93
CA PRO A 164 -9.58 -26.80 -0.92
C PRO A 164 -10.84 -27.31 -1.63
N ASN A 165 -11.57 -26.47 -2.37
CA ASN A 165 -12.76 -26.89 -3.08
C ASN A 165 -12.39 -27.85 -4.22
N GLU A 166 -12.79 -29.11 -4.10
CA GLU A 166 -12.49 -30.17 -5.07
C GLU A 166 -13.00 -29.88 -6.48
N LYS A 167 -14.08 -29.11 -6.61
CA LYS A 167 -14.64 -28.70 -7.92
C LYS A 167 -13.71 -27.75 -8.68
N ARG A 168 -12.64 -27.26 -8.05
CA ARG A 168 -11.70 -26.29 -8.61
C ARG A 168 -10.31 -26.88 -8.87
N LYS A 169 -10.11 -28.19 -8.76
CA LYS A 169 -8.82 -28.82 -9.08
C LYS A 169 -8.46 -28.62 -10.57
N ASN A 170 -7.19 -28.48 -10.86
CA ASN A 170 -6.69 -28.57 -12.23
C ASN A 170 -6.57 -30.03 -12.70
N GLY A 171 -6.17 -30.24 -13.95
CA GLY A 171 -5.96 -31.58 -14.52
C GLY A 171 -4.87 -32.41 -13.82
N SER A 172 -3.98 -31.77 -13.07
CA SER A 172 -2.92 -32.40 -12.27
C SER A 172 -3.36 -32.73 -10.84
N GLY A 173 -4.61 -32.41 -10.47
CA GLY A 173 -5.15 -32.61 -9.13
C GLY A 173 -4.71 -31.57 -8.09
N GLU A 174 -4.06 -30.49 -8.51
CA GLU A 174 -3.63 -29.39 -7.66
C GLU A 174 -4.80 -28.42 -7.40
N TYR A 175 -4.74 -27.70 -6.29
CA TYR A 175 -5.77 -26.77 -5.86
C TYR A 175 -5.38 -25.32 -6.14
N PRO A 176 -6.35 -24.42 -6.39
CA PRO A 176 -6.05 -23.01 -6.61
C PRO A 176 -5.41 -22.37 -5.38
N VAL A 177 -4.37 -21.59 -5.61
CA VAL A 177 -3.69 -20.77 -4.60
C VAL A 177 -3.74 -19.32 -5.02
N THR A 178 -4.04 -18.44 -4.05
CA THR A 178 -4.03 -16.99 -4.24
C THR A 178 -3.05 -16.35 -3.26
N THR A 179 -2.17 -15.47 -3.76
CA THR A 179 -1.31 -14.61 -2.94
C THR A 179 -1.76 -13.17 -3.09
N LEU A 180 -1.91 -12.44 -1.98
CA LEU A 180 -2.01 -10.98 -1.96
C LEU A 180 -0.91 -10.42 -1.06
N GLN A 181 -0.09 -9.54 -1.61
CA GLN A 181 0.96 -8.84 -0.92
C GLN A 181 0.82 -7.33 -1.12
N ILE A 182 0.99 -6.57 -0.04
CA ILE A 182 0.94 -5.11 -0.04
C ILE A 182 2.20 -4.60 0.64
N ASP A 183 3.04 -3.96 -0.16
CA ASP A 183 4.29 -3.36 0.27
C ASP A 183 4.18 -1.83 0.29
N TYR A 184 4.88 -1.24 1.25
CA TYR A 184 5.05 0.20 1.38
C TYR A 184 6.52 0.57 1.21
N ASN A 185 6.81 1.48 0.31
CA ASN A 185 8.12 2.07 0.09
C ASN A 185 8.10 3.57 0.42
N PRO A 186 8.67 4.00 1.57
CA PRO A 186 8.63 5.40 1.99
C PRO A 186 9.45 6.34 1.08
N ARG A 187 10.26 5.81 0.16
CA ARG A 187 11.16 6.61 -0.69
C ARG A 187 10.53 7.02 -2.03
N MET A 188 9.36 6.49 -2.34
CA MET A 188 8.73 6.63 -3.65
C MET A 188 7.47 7.46 -3.53
N ARG A 189 7.19 8.33 -4.51
CA ARG A 189 5.88 8.98 -4.63
C ARG A 189 4.76 7.96 -4.83
N TYR A 190 5.00 6.99 -5.71
CA TYR A 190 4.18 5.78 -5.85
C TYR A 190 4.66 4.75 -4.82
N CYS A 191 4.32 5.01 -3.55
CA CYS A 191 4.85 4.27 -2.40
C CYS A 191 4.18 2.93 -2.14
N TRP A 192 3.03 2.65 -2.75
CA TRP A 192 2.29 1.41 -2.49
C TRP A 192 2.46 0.45 -3.65
N THR A 193 2.82 -0.80 -3.36
CA THR A 193 2.81 -1.89 -4.34
C THR A 193 1.81 -2.94 -3.89
N VAL A 194 0.83 -3.22 -4.73
CA VAL A 194 -0.09 -4.35 -4.57
C VAL A 194 0.32 -5.42 -5.57
N LEU A 195 0.82 -6.54 -5.06
CA LEU A 195 1.18 -7.72 -5.82
C LEU A 195 0.13 -8.80 -5.57
N MET A 196 -0.40 -9.37 -6.65
CA MET A 196 -1.35 -10.47 -6.55
C MET A 196 -0.97 -11.57 -7.52
N GLU A 197 -0.91 -12.79 -6.99
CA GLU A 197 -0.56 -13.98 -7.76
C GLU A 197 -1.71 -14.99 -7.67
N ASN A 198 -2.00 -15.66 -8.78
CA ASN A 198 -2.85 -16.83 -8.82
C ASN A 198 -2.06 -18.00 -9.39
N GLY A 199 -2.26 -19.18 -8.82
CA GLY A 199 -1.54 -20.37 -9.22
C GLY A 199 -2.12 -21.64 -8.62
N TRP A 200 -1.30 -22.66 -8.53
CA TRP A 200 -1.69 -24.02 -8.14
C TRP A 200 -0.78 -24.57 -7.04
N GLY A 201 -1.32 -25.45 -6.20
CA GLY A 201 -0.53 -26.11 -5.16
C GLY A 201 -1.20 -27.37 -4.60
N GLU A 202 -0.41 -28.19 -3.92
CA GLU A 202 -0.88 -29.39 -3.24
C GLU A 202 -1.31 -29.06 -1.80
N ILE A 203 -2.31 -29.79 -1.31
CA ILE A 203 -2.74 -29.71 0.09
C ILE A 203 -1.84 -30.59 0.96
N ASP A 204 -1.41 -30.04 2.09
CA ASP A 204 -0.87 -30.77 3.24
C ASP A 204 -1.89 -30.69 4.39
N SER A 205 -2.60 -31.80 4.64
CA SER A 205 -3.60 -31.92 5.69
C SER A 205 -2.99 -32.48 6.97
N ARG A 206 -3.18 -31.77 8.09
CA ARG A 206 -2.70 -32.21 9.40
C ARG A 206 -3.79 -32.97 10.19
N PRO A 207 -3.41 -33.84 11.14
CA PRO A 207 -4.38 -34.58 11.96
C PRO A 207 -5.40 -33.72 12.72
N ASN A 208 -5.07 -32.45 12.99
CA ASN A 208 -5.97 -31.49 13.65
C ASN A 208 -6.99 -30.83 12.68
N GLY A 209 -7.08 -31.30 11.43
CA GLY A 209 -7.96 -30.74 10.41
C GLY A 209 -7.44 -29.46 9.75
N GLY A 210 -6.21 -29.01 10.07
CA GLY A 210 -5.57 -27.87 9.42
C GLY A 210 -5.17 -28.20 7.98
N ILE A 211 -5.53 -27.32 7.04
CA ILE A 211 -5.19 -27.42 5.62
C ILE A 211 -4.12 -26.38 5.31
N PHE A 212 -2.98 -26.84 4.78
CA PHE A 212 -1.86 -25.98 4.40
C PHE A 212 -1.47 -26.23 2.95
N ILE A 213 -0.69 -25.30 2.38
CA ILE A 213 -0.01 -25.52 1.11
C ILE A 213 1.23 -26.37 1.41
N LYS A 214 1.39 -27.50 0.71
CA LYS A 214 2.58 -28.34 0.83
C LYS A 214 3.83 -27.54 0.45
N LYS A 215 4.87 -27.63 1.26
CA LYS A 215 6.10 -26.86 1.05
C LYS A 215 6.69 -27.17 -0.34
N GLY A 216 6.94 -26.11 -1.11
CA GLY A 216 7.52 -26.22 -2.46
C GLY A 216 6.54 -26.67 -3.56
N SER A 217 5.26 -26.92 -3.26
CA SER A 217 4.29 -27.31 -4.29
C SER A 217 3.65 -26.12 -5.02
N TYR A 218 3.77 -24.90 -4.48
CA TYR A 218 3.15 -23.72 -5.08
C TYR A 218 3.82 -23.38 -6.41
N LYS A 219 3.01 -23.28 -7.46
CA LYS A 219 3.40 -22.87 -8.81
C LYS A 219 2.55 -21.67 -9.19
N GLU A 220 3.19 -20.54 -9.41
CA GLU A 220 2.55 -19.35 -9.94
C GLU A 220 2.11 -19.58 -11.39
N GLU A 221 0.94 -19.07 -11.76
CA GLU A 221 0.43 -19.09 -13.14
C GLU A 221 0.21 -17.67 -13.67
N LYS A 222 -0.29 -16.77 -12.83
CA LYS A 222 -0.59 -15.38 -13.18
C LYS A 222 -0.09 -14.45 -12.09
N GLU A 223 0.54 -13.36 -12.50
CA GLU A 223 0.94 -12.27 -11.63
C GLU A 223 0.33 -10.96 -12.16
N THR A 224 -0.11 -10.11 -11.24
CA THR A 224 -0.38 -8.71 -11.54
C THR A 224 0.24 -7.84 -10.46
N LYS A 225 0.80 -6.71 -10.88
CA LYS A 225 1.40 -5.74 -9.99
C LYS A 225 0.87 -4.35 -10.28
N VAL A 226 0.37 -3.67 -9.24
CA VAL A 226 -0.09 -2.28 -9.34
C VAL A 226 0.72 -1.44 -8.37
N VAL A 227 1.27 -0.33 -8.86
CA VAL A 227 1.92 0.67 -8.03
C VAL A 227 1.01 1.89 -7.90
N VAL A 228 0.76 2.33 -6.67
CA VAL A 228 -0.26 3.34 -6.36
C VAL A 228 0.38 4.48 -5.54
N GLU A 229 -0.04 5.72 -5.80
CA GLU A 229 0.32 6.90 -5.02
C GLU A 229 -0.26 6.85 -3.61
N ASN A 230 0.36 7.56 -2.67
CA ASN A 230 -0.02 7.55 -1.25
C ASN A 230 -1.52 7.83 -1.02
N GLU A 231 -2.01 8.96 -1.52
CA GLU A 231 -3.39 9.39 -1.29
C GLU A 231 -4.41 8.46 -1.94
N ALA A 232 -4.16 8.06 -3.19
CA ALA A 232 -5.05 7.16 -3.91
C ALA A 232 -5.20 5.80 -3.20
N PHE A 233 -4.10 5.22 -2.71
CA PHE A 233 -4.17 3.95 -1.98
C PHE A 233 -4.89 4.09 -0.64
N ARG A 234 -4.61 5.16 0.11
CA ARG A 234 -5.30 5.45 1.39
C ARG A 234 -6.80 5.57 1.20
N GLU A 235 -7.21 6.28 0.16
CA GLU A 235 -8.61 6.49 -0.15
C GLU A 235 -9.31 5.17 -0.49
N ILE A 236 -8.68 4.32 -1.32
CA ILE A 236 -9.21 2.98 -1.64
C ILE A 236 -9.42 2.16 -0.36
N VAL A 237 -8.39 2.03 0.48
CA VAL A 237 -8.47 1.21 1.70
C VAL A 237 -9.48 1.78 2.70
N ARG A 238 -9.58 3.12 2.81
CA ARG A 238 -10.58 3.81 3.63
C ARG A 238 -12.00 3.51 3.14
N GLN A 239 -12.28 3.67 1.86
CA GLN A 239 -13.61 3.42 1.30
C GLN A 239 -14.08 1.99 1.56
N ILE A 240 -13.20 0.99 1.40
CA ILE A 240 -13.55 -0.40 1.67
C ILE A 240 -13.83 -0.61 3.16
N ASN A 241 -13.00 -0.04 4.04
CA ASN A 241 -13.21 -0.11 5.49
C ASN A 241 -14.55 0.50 5.90
N ASP A 242 -14.88 1.68 5.37
CA ASP A 242 -16.13 2.39 5.65
C ASP A 242 -17.33 1.58 5.16
N TYR A 243 -17.22 0.97 3.97
CA TYR A 243 -18.25 0.07 3.44
C TYR A 243 -18.46 -1.17 4.32
N ILE A 244 -17.38 -1.83 4.76
CA ILE A 244 -17.46 -2.96 5.69
C ILE A 244 -18.18 -2.52 6.97
N PHE A 245 -17.81 -1.36 7.53
CA PHE A 245 -18.41 -0.84 8.74
C PHE A 245 -19.92 -0.56 8.58
N GLN A 246 -20.33 0.04 7.46
CA GLN A 246 -21.75 0.25 7.16
C GLN A 246 -22.53 -1.06 7.05
N LYS A 247 -21.95 -2.08 6.40
CA LYS A 247 -22.54 -3.42 6.32
C LYS A 247 -22.63 -4.09 7.68
N GLU A 248 -21.62 -3.93 8.53
CA GLU A 248 -21.60 -4.44 9.89
C GLU A 248 -22.74 -3.84 10.74
N ILE A 249 -23.00 -2.54 10.64
CA ILE A 249 -24.14 -1.89 11.32
C ILE A 249 -25.47 -2.48 10.83
N LEU A 250 -25.63 -2.65 9.51
CA LEU A 250 -26.83 -3.24 8.92
C LEU A 250 -27.05 -4.67 9.42
N PHE A 251 -26.02 -5.50 9.37
CA PHE A 251 -26.06 -6.89 9.85
C PHE A 251 -26.39 -6.95 11.34
N MET A 252 -25.83 -6.06 12.15
CA MET A 252 -26.09 -6.06 13.59
C MET A 252 -27.57 -5.78 13.88
N SER A 253 -28.16 -4.79 13.20
CA SER A 253 -29.58 -4.47 13.34
C SER A 253 -30.50 -5.62 12.92
N GLN A 254 -30.17 -6.29 11.81
CA GLN A 254 -30.95 -7.42 11.31
C GLN A 254 -30.83 -8.65 12.21
N LEU A 255 -29.61 -8.96 12.65
CA LEU A 255 -29.32 -10.11 13.51
C LEU A 255 -29.98 -9.98 14.88
N GLN A 256 -30.02 -8.77 15.46
CA GLN A 256 -30.72 -8.52 16.72
C GLN A 256 -32.22 -8.81 16.62
N LYS A 257 -32.87 -8.41 15.53
CA LYS A 257 -34.30 -8.71 15.29
C LYS A 257 -34.53 -10.21 15.16
N GLN A 258 -33.70 -10.88 14.36
CA GLN A 258 -33.80 -12.33 14.18
C GLN A 258 -33.54 -13.10 15.48
N LEU A 259 -32.61 -12.63 16.31
CA LEU A 259 -32.30 -13.24 17.59
C LEU A 259 -33.49 -13.14 18.57
N ALA A 260 -34.14 -11.98 18.66
CA ALA A 260 -35.33 -11.81 19.48
C ALA A 260 -36.46 -12.76 19.06
N ASP A 261 -36.73 -12.87 17.76
CA ASP A 261 -37.74 -13.79 17.22
C ASP A 261 -37.38 -15.26 17.49
N TYR A 262 -36.10 -15.60 17.38
CA TYR A 262 -35.58 -16.95 17.63
C TYR A 262 -35.72 -17.34 19.11
N GLU A 263 -35.37 -16.44 20.03
CA GLU A 263 -35.51 -16.64 21.47
C GLU A 263 -36.97 -16.79 21.90
N GLU A 264 -37.88 -16.00 21.33
CA GLU A 264 -39.32 -16.13 21.58
C GLU A 264 -39.86 -17.49 21.12
N LYS A 265 -39.52 -17.93 19.91
CA LYS A 265 -39.89 -19.26 19.41
C LYS A 265 -39.37 -20.37 20.32
N LYS A 266 -38.10 -20.28 20.75
CA LYS A 266 -37.50 -21.26 21.66
C LYS A 266 -38.19 -21.32 23.02
N ARG A 267 -38.61 -20.16 23.57
CA ARG A 267 -39.40 -20.11 24.80
C ARG A 267 -40.76 -20.79 24.65
N GLN A 268 -41.46 -20.56 23.54
CA GLN A 268 -42.75 -21.21 23.27
C GLN A 268 -42.60 -22.73 23.08
N GLU A 269 -41.55 -23.18 22.38
CA GLU A 269 -41.23 -24.60 22.24
C GLU A 269 -40.94 -25.28 23.60
N TRP A 270 -40.31 -24.58 24.54
CA TRP A 270 -40.03 -25.09 25.87
C TRP A 270 -41.26 -25.09 26.79
N ALA A 271 -42.14 -24.10 26.66
CA ALA A 271 -43.38 -24.03 27.44
C ALA A 271 -44.40 -25.11 27.03
N ASN A 272 -44.31 -25.61 25.79
CA ASN A 272 -45.20 -26.64 25.23
C ASN A 272 -44.64 -28.07 25.35
N LYS A 273 -43.53 -28.28 26.07
CA LYS A 273 -42.93 -29.58 26.39
C LYS A 273 -43.13 -29.93 27.85
#